data_AF-A0A3D4QNP1-F1
#
_entry.id   AF-A0A3D4QNP1-F1
#
_cell.length_a   1.000
_cell.length_b   1.000
_cell.length_c   1.000
_cell.angle_alpha   90.00
_cell.angle_beta   90.00
_cell.angle_gamma   90.00
#
_symmetry.space_group_name_H-M   'P 1'
#
loop_
_entity.id
_entity.type
_entity.pdbx_description
1 polymer ?
#
loop_
_entity_poly.entity_id
_entity_poly.type
_entity_poly.pdbx_seq_one_letter_code
_entity_poly.pdbx_strand_id
1 'polypeptide(L)'
;MRRDHADPANSPRRNDWQTIKTLAPYLWPAGETALRMRVVLAVLFLAAAKGASVAVPYIYKQTIDALDVKQGALIAVPVMALIAYGVARVLSQALGELRDAVFAKVAQRAIRQAGLKTFRHLHRLSLRFHLDRKTGGVSRA
;
A
#
# COMPACT_ATOMS: atom_id res chain seq x y z
N MET A 1 -44.03 14.66 -18.23
CA MET A 1 -42.97 14.48 -17.20
C MET A 1 -41.68 14.12 -17.91
N ARG A 2 -40.78 15.09 -18.08
CA ARG A 2 -39.50 14.97 -18.79
C ARG A 2 -38.51 14.30 -17.83
N ARG A 3 -37.93 13.17 -18.23
CA ARG A 3 -36.83 12.54 -17.47
C ARG A 3 -35.57 13.34 -17.76
N ASP A 4 -35.09 14.07 -16.78
CA ASP A 4 -33.78 14.70 -16.84
C ASP A 4 -32.72 13.59 -16.73
N HIS A 5 -32.16 13.24 -17.89
CA HIS A 5 -30.98 12.41 -17.96
C HIS A 5 -29.82 13.21 -17.35
N ALA A 6 -29.37 12.81 -16.15
CA ALA A 6 -28.16 13.35 -15.57
C ALA A 6 -26.99 13.06 -16.52
N ASP A 7 -26.43 14.12 -17.08
CA ASP A 7 -25.27 14.09 -17.96
C ASP A 7 -24.04 13.52 -17.21
N PRO A 8 -23.46 12.39 -17.63
CA PRO A 8 -22.32 11.77 -16.95
C PRO A 8 -21.06 12.66 -16.94
N ALA A 9 -21.04 13.72 -17.76
CA ALA A 9 -19.94 14.68 -17.85
C ALA A 9 -19.76 15.57 -16.61
N ASN A 10 -20.73 15.62 -15.69
CA ASN A 10 -20.72 16.50 -14.53
C ASN A 10 -20.66 15.75 -13.19
N SER A 11 -19.91 14.64 -13.15
CA SER A 11 -19.53 14.02 -11.88
C SER A 11 -18.55 14.96 -11.17
N PRO A 12 -18.88 15.50 -9.97
CA PRO A 12 -17.95 16.36 -9.25
C PRO A 12 -16.65 15.60 -9.08
N ARG A 13 -15.52 16.18 -9.52
CA ARG A 13 -14.18 15.60 -9.35
C ARG A 13 -14.06 15.16 -7.89
N ARG A 14 -14.18 13.85 -7.65
CA ARG A 14 -14.00 13.27 -6.32
C ARG A 14 -12.62 13.72 -5.88
N ASN A 15 -12.59 14.55 -4.84
CA ASN A 15 -11.35 15.12 -4.38
C ASN A 15 -10.64 14.05 -3.54
N ASP A 16 -10.03 13.08 -4.21
CA ASP A 16 -9.33 11.95 -3.60
C ASP A 16 -8.29 12.42 -2.59
N TRP A 17 -7.72 13.60 -2.82
CA TRP A 17 -6.83 14.28 -1.89
C TRP A 17 -7.49 14.64 -0.56
N GLN A 18 -8.74 15.12 -0.60
CA GLN A 18 -9.53 15.36 0.61
C GLN A 18 -9.85 14.06 1.34
N THR A 19 -10.13 12.96 0.62
CA THR A 19 -10.34 11.63 1.21
C THR A 19 -9.07 11.11 1.89
N ILE A 20 -7.91 11.26 1.25
CA ILE A 20 -6.62 10.89 1.85
C ILE A 20 -6.36 11.71 3.11
N LYS A 21 -6.62 13.03 3.07
CA LYS A 21 -6.48 13.90 4.25
C LYS A 21 -7.40 13.53 5.40
N THR A 22 -8.63 13.07 5.14
CA THR A 22 -9.55 12.64 6.20
C THR A 22 -9.18 11.28 6.78
N LEU A 23 -8.47 10.43 6.03
CA LEU A 23 -7.98 9.13 6.50
C LEU A 23 -6.62 9.22 7.22
N ALA A 24 -5.79 10.20 6.88
CA ALA A 24 -4.46 10.41 7.47
C ALA A 24 -4.42 10.39 9.03
N PRO A 25 -5.39 10.98 9.77
CA PRO A 25 -5.40 10.96 11.23
C PRO A 25 -5.61 9.57 11.83
N TYR A 26 -6.23 8.64 11.09
CA TYR A 26 -6.41 7.25 11.56
C TYR A 26 -5.16 6.41 11.37
N LEU A 27 -4.33 6.75 10.36
CA LEU A 27 -2.99 6.18 10.19
C LEU A 27 -2.00 6.77 11.19
N TRP A 28 -2.15 8.06 11.54
CA TRP A 28 -1.27 8.79 12.46
C TRP A 28 -2.03 9.40 13.65
N PRO A 29 -2.54 8.59 14.59
CA PRO A 29 -3.27 9.10 15.74
C PRO A 29 -2.37 9.90 16.69
N ALA A 30 -2.94 10.96 17.27
CA ALA A 30 -2.32 11.72 18.36
C ALA A 30 -2.40 10.93 19.67
N GLY A 31 -1.25 10.67 20.30
CA GLY A 31 -1.16 9.98 21.59
C GLY A 31 -0.65 8.53 21.56
N GLU A 32 -0.51 7.91 20.39
CA GLU A 32 -0.06 6.51 20.29
C GLU A 32 1.32 6.37 19.64
N THR A 33 2.37 6.59 20.44
CA THR A 33 3.79 6.54 20.01
C THR A 33 4.17 5.20 19.36
N ALA A 34 3.68 4.08 19.90
CA ALA A 34 3.93 2.75 19.35
C ALA A 34 3.37 2.56 17.93
N LEU A 35 2.21 3.15 17.61
CA LEU A 35 1.65 3.05 16.26
C LEU A 35 2.42 3.93 15.28
N ARG A 36 2.79 5.15 15.69
CA ARG A 36 3.63 6.05 14.89
C ARG A 36 4.97 5.41 14.55
N MET A 37 5.64 4.79 15.53
CA MET A 37 6.88 4.02 15.28
C MET A 37 6.67 2.91 14.25
N ARG A 38 5.56 2.16 14.31
CA ARG A 38 5.26 1.11 13.32
C ARG A 38 5.04 1.68 11.92
N VAL A 39 4.38 2.83 11.79
CA VAL A 39 4.21 3.52 10.50
C VAL A 39 5.57 3.97 9.95
N VAL A 40 6.40 4.58 10.80
CA VAL A 40 7.76 5.01 10.39
C VAL A 40 8.61 3.81 9.98
N LEU A 41 8.59 2.71 10.74
CA LEU A 41 9.27 1.47 10.38
C LEU A 41 8.75 0.88 9.07
N ALA A 42 7.43 0.90 8.83
CA ALA A 42 6.85 0.43 7.57
C ALA A 42 7.28 1.29 6.37
N VAL A 43 7.36 2.62 6.54
CA VAL A 43 7.87 3.54 5.52
C VAL A 43 9.37 3.33 5.28
N LEU A 44 10.15 3.09 6.33
CA LEU A 44 11.58 2.80 6.21
C LEU A 44 11.82 1.48 5.45
N PHE A 45 11.10 0.42 5.81
CA PHE A 45 11.16 -0.86 5.08
C PHE A 45 10.70 -0.71 3.63
N LEU A 46 9.68 0.09 3.37
CA LEU A 46 9.25 0.40 2.00
C LEU A 46 10.36 1.08 1.20
N ALA A 47 11.01 2.09 1.77
CA ALA A 47 12.10 2.80 1.11
C ALA A 47 13.29 1.86 0.83
N ALA A 48 13.66 1.03 1.81
CA ALA A 48 14.72 0.03 1.66
C ALA A 48 14.38 -1.02 0.58
N ALA A 49 13.15 -1.54 0.57
CA ALA A 49 12.68 -2.49 -0.43
C ALA A 49 12.73 -1.88 -1.85
N LYS A 50 12.30 -0.63 -2.00
CA LYS A 50 12.37 0.08 -3.29
C LYS A 50 13.81 0.35 -3.72
N GLY A 51 14.69 0.74 -2.79
CA GLY A 51 16.12 0.88 -3.06
C GLY A 51 16.74 -0.42 -3.57
N ALA A 52 16.45 -1.54 -2.89
CA ALA A 52 16.90 -2.87 -3.32
C ALA A 52 16.35 -3.24 -4.71
N SER A 53 15.07 -2.98 -4.98
CA SER A 53 14.46 -3.25 -6.31
C SER A 53 15.15 -2.51 -7.45
N VAL A 54 15.67 -1.30 -7.20
CA VAL A 54 16.44 -0.53 -8.19
C VAL A 54 17.91 -0.96 -8.25
N ALA A 55 18.49 -1.46 -7.14
CA ALA A 55 19.84 -1.98 -7.10
C ALA A 55 20.01 -3.31 -7.86
N VAL A 56 18.99 -4.17 -7.87
CA VAL A 56 19.00 -5.46 -8.57
C VAL A 56 19.38 -5.35 -10.07
N PRO A 57 18.70 -4.54 -10.90
CA PRO A 57 19.06 -4.40 -12.31
C PRO A 57 20.44 -3.77 -12.52
N TYR A 58 20.90 -2.92 -11.59
CA TYR A 58 22.24 -2.34 -11.65
C TYR A 58 23.34 -3.39 -11.45
N ILE A 59 23.19 -4.27 -10.45
CA ILE A 59 24.12 -5.38 -10.21
C ILE A 59 24.10 -6.38 -11.38
N TYR A 60 22.91 -6.62 -11.97
CA TYR A 60 22.76 -7.46 -13.15
C TYR A 60 23.48 -6.88 -14.37
N LYS A 61 23.39 -5.56 -14.60
CA LYS A 61 24.15 -4.87 -15.65
C LYS A 61 25.66 -5.06 -15.46
N GLN A 62 26.17 -4.80 -14.26
CA GLN A 62 27.61 -4.96 -13.96
C GLN A 62 28.11 -6.39 -14.21
N THR A 63 27.25 -7.38 -13.95
CA THR A 63 27.54 -8.79 -14.23
C THR A 63 27.70 -9.03 -15.73
N ILE A 64 26.79 -8.51 -16.56
CA ILE A 64 26.84 -8.65 -18.02
C ILE A 64 28.07 -7.92 -18.57
N ASP A 65 28.31 -6.69 -18.13
CA ASP A 65 29.46 -5.88 -18.56
C ASP A 65 30.80 -6.58 -18.22
N ALA A 66 30.89 -7.27 -17.08
CA ALA A 66 32.08 -8.03 -16.69
C ALA A 66 32.33 -9.29 -17.53
N LEU A 67 31.28 -9.85 -18.15
CA LEU A 67 31.37 -11.01 -19.04
C LEU A 67 31.84 -10.62 -20.45
N ASP A 68 31.52 -9.41 -20.90
CA ASP A 68 31.89 -8.90 -22.23
C ASP A 68 33.40 -8.52 -22.31
N VAL A 69 33.98 -8.07 -21.18
CA VAL A 69 35.33 -7.50 -21.14
C VAL A 69 36.46 -8.54 -20.91
N LYS A 70 36.15 -9.79 -20.55
CA LYS A 70 37.18 -10.83 -20.27
C LYS A 70 36.90 -12.15 -20.98
N GLN A 71 37.56 -12.36 -22.14
CA GLN A 71 37.61 -13.64 -22.87
C GLN A 71 38.34 -14.79 -22.13
N GLY A 72 38.52 -14.71 -20.81
CA GLY A 72 39.22 -15.71 -19.99
C GLY A 72 38.72 -15.84 -18.56
N ALA A 73 37.57 -15.24 -18.22
CA ALA A 73 36.97 -15.46 -16.90
C ALA A 73 36.43 -16.90 -16.81
N LEU A 74 36.98 -17.67 -15.88
CA LEU A 74 36.52 -19.02 -15.50
C LEU A 74 34.99 -19.02 -15.33
N ILE A 75 34.31 -20.03 -15.88
CA ILE A 75 32.84 -20.25 -15.85
C ILE A 75 32.20 -19.98 -14.48
N ALA A 76 32.97 -20.13 -13.39
CA ALA A 76 32.57 -19.79 -12.03
C ALA A 76 32.03 -18.35 -11.85
N VAL A 77 32.56 -17.36 -12.58
CA VAL A 77 32.15 -15.94 -12.46
C VAL A 77 30.71 -15.72 -12.94
N PRO A 78 30.32 -16.09 -14.19
CA PRO A 78 28.93 -15.98 -14.64
C PRO A 78 27.95 -16.79 -13.79
N VAL A 79 28.33 -18.00 -13.36
CA VAL A 79 27.49 -18.86 -12.53
C VAL A 79 27.23 -18.23 -11.16
N MET A 80 28.28 -17.73 -10.49
CA MET A 80 28.15 -17.06 -9.19
C MET A 80 27.29 -15.80 -9.29
N ALA A 81 27.40 -15.06 -10.40
CA ALA A 81 26.63 -13.84 -10.60
C ALA A 81 25.15 -14.14 -10.92
N LEU A 82 24.84 -15.22 -11.64
CA LEU A 82 23.46 -15.70 -11.85
C LEU A 82 22.81 -16.11 -10.52
N ILE A 83 23.56 -16.81 -9.67
CA ILE A 83 23.13 -17.19 -8.32
C ILE A 83 22.90 -15.93 -7.47
N ALA A 84 23.82 -14.97 -7.50
CA ALA A 84 23.70 -13.71 -6.77
C ALA A 84 22.46 -12.92 -7.20
N TYR A 85 22.16 -12.86 -8.50
CA TYR A 85 20.91 -12.28 -9.01
C TYR A 85 19.67 -13.01 -8.50
N GLY A 86 19.67 -14.35 -8.54
CA GLY A 86 18.56 -15.16 -8.02
C GLY A 86 18.30 -14.90 -6.54
N VAL A 87 19.35 -14.89 -5.72
CA VAL A 87 19.26 -14.58 -4.29
C VAL A 87 18.77 -13.15 -4.06
N ALA A 88 19.33 -12.17 -4.77
CA ALA A 88 18.92 -10.78 -4.65
C ALA A 88 17.44 -10.58 -5.02
N ARG A 89 16.96 -11.28 -6.04
CA ARG A 89 15.56 -11.26 -6.47
C ARG A 89 14.63 -11.82 -5.39
N VAL A 90 14.93 -13.01 -4.87
CA VAL A 90 14.15 -13.64 -3.80
C VAL A 90 14.14 -12.77 -2.54
N LEU A 91 15.29 -12.22 -2.16
CA LEU A 91 15.40 -11.33 -1.01
C LEU A 91 14.58 -10.05 -1.19
N SER A 92 14.61 -9.44 -2.37
CA SER A 92 13.79 -8.27 -2.67
C SER A 92 12.29 -8.58 -2.57
N GLN A 93 11.85 -9.77 -3.01
CA GLN A 93 10.45 -10.19 -2.88
C GLN A 93 10.08 -10.43 -1.40
N ALA A 94 10.92 -11.14 -0.65
CA ALA A 94 10.69 -11.42 0.77
C ALA A 94 10.60 -10.13 1.63
N LEU A 95 11.45 -9.13 1.35
CA LEU A 95 11.38 -7.82 2.01
C LEU A 95 10.07 -7.08 1.67
N GLY A 96 9.56 -7.24 0.46
CA GLY A 96 8.25 -6.73 0.05
C GLY A 96 7.12 -7.34 0.87
N GLU A 97 7.08 -8.68 0.96
CA GLU A 97 6.07 -9.40 1.74
C GLU A 97 6.15 -9.06 3.24
N LEU A 98 7.35 -8.92 3.79
CA LEU A 98 7.54 -8.52 5.19
C LEU A 98 6.98 -7.11 5.44
N ARG A 99 7.25 -6.16 4.54
CA ARG A 99 6.68 -4.80 4.62
C ARG A 99 5.15 -4.86 4.59
N ASP A 100 4.57 -5.66 3.69
CA ASP A 100 3.12 -5.76 3.56
C ASP A 100 2.49 -6.41 4.81
N ALA A 101 3.13 -7.44 5.38
CA ALA A 101 2.72 -8.06 6.64
C ALA A 101 2.78 -7.08 7.83
N VAL A 102 3.83 -6.25 7.90
CA VAL A 102 3.95 -5.19 8.93
C VAL A 102 2.86 -4.13 8.74
N PHE A 103 2.60 -3.71 7.49
CA PHE A 103 1.59 -2.70 7.17
C PHE A 103 0.17 -3.21 7.42
N ALA A 104 -0.11 -4.50 7.21
CA ALA A 104 -1.42 -5.09 7.42
C ALA A 104 -1.99 -4.79 8.81
N LYS A 105 -1.16 -4.88 9.87
CA LYS A 105 -1.59 -4.54 11.24
C LYS A 105 -2.01 -3.07 11.39
N VAL A 106 -1.33 -2.16 10.69
CA VAL A 106 -1.67 -0.73 10.69
C VAL A 106 -2.95 -0.48 9.90
N ALA A 107 -3.05 -1.03 8.69
CA ALA A 107 -4.21 -0.89 7.81
C ALA A 107 -5.49 -1.44 8.47
N GLN A 108 -5.43 -2.66 9.03
CA GLN A 108 -6.57 -3.28 9.72
C GLN A 108 -7.02 -2.46 10.92
N ARG A 109 -6.08 -1.86 11.66
CA ARG A 109 -6.42 -0.96 12.77
C ARG A 109 -7.14 0.29 12.28
N ALA A 110 -6.64 0.94 11.22
CA ALA A 110 -7.25 2.13 10.65
C ALA A 110 -8.67 1.82 10.13
N ILE A 111 -8.85 0.71 9.40
CA ILE A 111 -10.15 0.23 8.93
C ILE A 111 -11.10 0.02 10.11
N ARG A 112 -10.65 -0.67 11.16
CA ARG A 112 -11.47 -0.91 12.37
C ARG A 112 -11.91 0.39 13.02
N GLN A 113 -11.03 1.38 13.18
CA GLN A 113 -11.38 2.66 13.80
C GLN A 113 -12.35 3.47 12.93
N ALA A 114 -12.12 3.53 11.62
CA ALA A 114 -13.01 4.19 10.68
C ALA A 114 -14.40 3.53 10.70
N GLY A 115 -14.46 2.20 10.62
CA GLY A 115 -15.70 1.43 10.70
C GLY A 115 -16.45 1.66 12.01
N LEU A 116 -15.76 1.63 13.16
CA LEU A 116 -16.39 1.92 14.46
C LEU A 116 -16.94 3.34 14.55
N LYS A 117 -16.25 4.34 13.98
CA LYS A 117 -16.74 5.71 13.96
C LYS A 117 -17.99 5.84 13.10
N THR A 118 -17.98 5.24 11.91
CA THR A 118 -19.15 5.20 11.02
C THR A 118 -20.31 4.49 11.68
N PHE A 119 -20.08 3.32 12.30
CA PHE A 119 -21.10 2.56 13.02
C PHE A 119 -21.76 3.38 14.14
N ARG A 120 -20.95 4.02 15.00
CA ARG A 120 -21.47 4.90 16.06
C ARG A 120 -22.23 6.11 15.52
N HIS A 121 -21.77 6.68 14.41
CA HIS A 121 -22.46 7.79 13.77
C HIS A 121 -23.83 7.34 13.23
N LEU A 122 -23.88 6.19 12.56
CA LEU A 122 -25.11 5.61 12.07
C LEU A 122 -26.11 5.34 13.20
N HIS A 123 -25.67 4.75 14.30
CA HIS A 123 -26.53 4.51 15.47
C HIS A 123 -27.08 5.77 16.13
N ARG A 124 -26.45 6.94 15.91
CA ARG A 124 -26.89 8.23 16.44
C ARG A 124 -27.82 8.99 15.49
N LEU A 125 -28.08 8.48 14.29
CA LEU A 125 -29.02 9.10 13.35
C LEU A 125 -30.47 8.88 13.78
N SER A 126 -31.36 9.73 13.27
CA SER A 126 -32.78 9.70 13.62
C SER A 126 -33.46 8.40 13.19
N LEU A 127 -34.56 8.05 13.87
CA LEU A 127 -35.39 6.89 13.51
C LEU A 127 -35.89 6.99 12.06
N ARG A 128 -36.21 8.21 11.59
CA ARG A 128 -36.60 8.46 10.20
C ARG A 128 -35.53 8.03 9.19
N PHE A 129 -34.24 8.30 9.48
CA PHE A 129 -33.14 7.83 8.65
C PHE A 129 -33.07 6.29 8.60
N HIS A 130 -33.34 5.63 9.72
CA HIS A 130 -33.34 4.16 9.81
C HIS A 130 -34.55 3.51 9.13
N LEU A 131 -35.71 4.20 9.07
CA LEU A 131 -36.92 3.71 8.41
C LEU A 131 -36.90 3.95 6.88
N ASP A 132 -36.29 5.04 6.40
CA ASP A 132 -36.19 5.37 4.97
C ASP A 132 -35.12 4.55 4.21
N ARG A 133 -34.13 3.98 4.91
CA ARG A 133 -33.04 3.20 4.30
C ARG A 133 -33.20 1.71 4.62
N LYS A 134 -33.20 0.86 3.59
CA LYS A 134 -33.06 -0.60 3.78
C LYS A 134 -31.74 -0.88 4.50
N THR A 135 -31.81 -1.46 5.69
CA THR A 135 -30.65 -1.78 6.57
C THR A 135 -29.53 -2.56 5.85
N GLY A 136 -29.85 -3.32 4.80
CA GLY A 136 -28.89 -4.03 3.95
C GLY A 136 -28.14 -3.20 2.89
N GLY A 137 -28.48 -1.94 2.69
CA GLY A 137 -27.76 -1.02 1.78
C GLY A 137 -26.58 -0.32 2.45
N VAL A 138 -26.62 -0.16 3.77
CA VAL A 138 -25.59 0.54 4.56
C VAL A 138 -24.41 -0.37 4.91
N SER A 139 -24.60 -1.69 4.88
CA SER A 139 -23.54 -2.68 5.12
C SER A 139 -22.67 -3.01 3.89
N ARG A 140 -23.06 -2.52 2.70
CA ARG A 140 -22.41 -2.86 1.41
C ARG A 140 -21.78 -1.66 0.69
N ALA A 141 -21.88 -0.45 1.25
CA ALA A 141 -21.26 0.77 0.74
C ALA A 141 -20.01 1.10 1.56
#